data_AF-A0A374BIB3-F1
#
_entry.id   AF-A0A374BIB3-F1
#
_cell.length_a   1.000
_cell.length_b   1.000
_cell.length_c   1.000
_cell.angle_alpha   90.00
_cell.angle_beta   90.00
_cell.angle_gamma   90.00
#
_symmetry.space_group_name_H-M   'P 1'
#
loop_
_entity.id
_entity.type
_entity.pdbx_description
1 polymer ?
#
loop_
_entity_poly.entity_id
_entity_poly.type
_entity_poly.pdbx_seq_one_letter_code
_entity_poly.pdbx_strand_id
1 'polypeptide(L)'
;MEITNISIDELRKMTDKDGLVLQGCGGDLKEWVNGINDMLTESGILQNGSRFEKVYTFENEELTCLLFPFENIQLDIGKLAIWRIQTRADYGSTWLSDYVENKLGGFLTEPQKPKCPLIGQDGNIFNLMGIASKTLKRNGMVDEAKEMCKRITSSESYVEALSIIDEYVEITSVDDEQTEDEDFEMEMM
;
A
#
# COMPACT_ATOMS: atom_id res chain seq x y z
N MET A 1 -15.18 19.48 -8.44
CA MET A 1 -15.34 18.02 -8.35
C MET A 1 -14.70 17.33 -9.54
N GLU A 2 -13.77 16.43 -9.27
CA GLU A 2 -12.97 15.65 -10.19
C GLU A 2 -13.20 14.16 -9.92
N ILE A 3 -13.42 13.38 -10.97
CA ILE A 3 -13.52 11.92 -10.91
C ILE A 3 -12.39 11.35 -11.76
N THR A 4 -11.41 10.71 -11.13
CA THR A 4 -10.22 10.16 -11.79
C THR A 4 -10.36 8.65 -11.90
N ASN A 5 -10.21 8.10 -13.12
CA ASN A 5 -10.17 6.65 -13.30
C ASN A 5 -8.81 6.09 -12.85
N ILE A 6 -8.82 5.02 -12.07
CA ILE A 6 -7.62 4.32 -11.60
C ILE A 6 -7.75 2.82 -11.83
N SER A 7 -6.62 2.17 -12.04
CA SER A 7 -6.50 0.72 -12.09
C SER A 7 -6.57 0.08 -10.70
N ILE A 8 -6.83 -1.23 -10.66
CA ILE A 8 -6.75 -2.02 -9.42
C ILE A 8 -5.35 -1.97 -8.81
N ASP A 9 -4.29 -1.98 -9.61
CA ASP A 9 -2.92 -1.89 -9.10
C ASP A 9 -2.62 -0.52 -8.47
N GLU A 10 -3.11 0.57 -9.06
CA GLU A 10 -3.01 1.90 -8.46
C GLU A 10 -3.80 2.00 -7.15
N LEU A 11 -5.00 1.40 -7.10
CA LEU A 11 -5.80 1.31 -5.88
C LEU A 11 -5.07 0.54 -4.78
N ARG A 12 -4.46 -0.61 -5.11
CA ARG A 12 -3.70 -1.44 -4.17
C ARG A 12 -2.38 -0.81 -3.73
N LYS A 13 -1.89 0.24 -4.39
CA LYS A 13 -0.70 1.01 -3.95
C LYS A 13 -1.03 2.10 -2.92
N MET A 14 -2.31 2.32 -2.60
CA MET A 14 -2.75 3.33 -1.63
C MET A 14 -2.58 2.86 -0.17
N THR A 15 -1.40 2.37 0.20
CA THR A 15 -1.11 1.70 1.49
C THR A 15 -1.27 2.61 2.72
N ASP A 16 -1.08 3.91 2.56
CA ASP A 16 -1.13 4.92 3.63
C ASP A 16 -2.44 5.72 3.65
N LYS A 17 -3.42 5.30 2.86
CA LYS A 17 -4.69 6.03 2.63
C LYS A 17 -5.88 5.17 3.00
N ASP A 18 -6.96 5.82 3.40
CA ASP A 18 -8.27 5.17 3.57
C ASP A 18 -9.38 6.06 3.00
N GLY A 19 -10.54 5.45 2.81
CA GLY A 19 -11.69 6.08 2.21
C GLY A 19 -12.93 5.21 2.25
N LEU A 20 -14.04 5.78 1.81
CA LEU A 20 -15.29 5.06 1.60
C LEU A 20 -15.34 4.54 0.17
N VAL A 21 -15.47 3.22 0.00
CA VAL A 21 -15.71 2.59 -1.29
C VAL A 21 -17.18 2.25 -1.43
N LEU A 22 -17.79 2.65 -2.54
CA LEU A 22 -19.13 2.26 -2.98
C LEU A 22 -19.04 1.43 -4.25
N GLN A 23 -19.92 0.44 -4.38
CA GLN A 23 -19.94 -0.52 -5.48
C GLN A 23 -21.24 -0.40 -6.27
N GLY A 24 -21.21 -0.80 -7.55
CA GLY A 24 -22.40 -0.79 -8.40
C GLY A 24 -22.89 0.62 -8.75
N CYS A 25 -21.98 1.59 -8.85
CA CYS A 25 -22.27 2.97 -9.19
C CYS A 25 -22.59 3.11 -10.69
N GLY A 26 -23.76 2.63 -11.11
CA GLY A 26 -24.24 2.76 -12.49
C GLY A 26 -24.76 4.17 -12.81
N GLY A 27 -24.82 4.52 -14.10
CA GLY A 27 -25.33 5.81 -14.56
C GLY A 27 -24.28 6.94 -14.49
N ASP A 28 -24.71 8.16 -14.19
CA ASP A 28 -23.80 9.31 -14.11
C ASP A 28 -23.08 9.34 -12.75
N LEU A 29 -21.76 9.15 -12.79
CA LEU A 29 -20.91 9.18 -11.60
C LEU A 29 -20.93 10.53 -10.90
N LYS A 30 -21.22 11.63 -11.60
CA LYS A 30 -21.31 12.94 -10.95
C LYS A 30 -22.55 13.05 -10.08
N GLU A 31 -23.66 12.45 -10.49
CA GLU A 31 -24.88 12.39 -9.69
C GLU A 31 -24.64 11.56 -8.42
N TRP A 32 -23.90 10.45 -8.53
CA TRP A 32 -23.46 9.68 -7.37
C TRP A 32 -22.66 10.51 -6.37
N VAL A 33 -21.60 11.19 -6.83
CA VAL A 33 -20.75 11.97 -5.92
C VAL A 33 -21.50 13.14 -5.30
N ASN A 34 -22.36 13.82 -6.06
CA ASN A 34 -23.20 14.89 -5.53
C ASN A 34 -24.19 14.37 -4.48
N GLY A 35 -24.91 13.28 -4.79
CA GLY A 35 -25.89 12.68 -3.89
C GLY A 35 -25.25 12.19 -2.59
N ILE A 36 -24.09 11.53 -2.66
CA ILE A 36 -23.36 11.11 -1.46
C ILE A 36 -22.89 12.31 -0.64
N ASN A 37 -22.33 13.34 -1.27
CA ASN A 37 -21.96 14.57 -0.56
C ASN A 37 -23.16 15.22 0.15
N ASP A 38 -24.31 15.28 -0.51
CA ASP A 38 -25.51 15.89 0.06
C ASP A 38 -26.05 15.06 1.23
N MET A 39 -26.18 13.74 1.07
CA MET A 39 -26.62 12.83 2.14
C MET A 39 -25.70 12.89 3.38
N LEU A 40 -24.38 12.89 3.16
CA LEU A 40 -23.41 12.97 4.26
C LEU A 40 -23.38 14.35 4.92
N THR A 41 -23.64 15.42 4.16
CA THR A 41 -23.79 16.78 4.71
C THR A 41 -25.05 16.90 5.57
N GLU A 42 -26.19 16.43 5.05
CA GLU A 42 -27.48 16.43 5.76
C GLU A 42 -27.44 15.59 7.04
N SER A 43 -26.70 14.48 7.02
CA SER A 43 -26.48 13.63 8.20
C SER A 43 -25.49 14.24 9.22
N GLY A 44 -24.90 15.40 8.92
CA GLY A 44 -23.87 16.04 9.73
C GLY A 44 -22.62 15.17 9.89
N ILE A 45 -22.30 14.38 8.87
CA ILE A 45 -21.07 13.57 8.76
C ILE A 45 -19.97 14.42 8.15
N LEU A 46 -20.26 15.12 7.05
CA LEU A 46 -19.37 16.14 6.52
C LEU A 46 -19.49 17.41 7.37
N GLN A 47 -18.36 17.88 7.89
CA GLN A 47 -18.31 19.02 8.81
C GLN A 47 -17.77 20.27 8.13
N ASN A 48 -18.14 21.45 8.64
CA ASN A 48 -17.60 22.75 8.21
C ASN A 48 -17.68 23.02 6.69
N GLY A 49 -18.71 22.47 6.03
CA GLY A 49 -18.89 22.62 4.59
C GLY A 49 -17.89 21.81 3.74
N SER A 50 -17.16 20.88 4.35
CA SER A 50 -16.28 19.95 3.64
C SER A 50 -17.08 19.10 2.65
N ARG A 51 -16.50 18.82 1.49
CA ARG A 51 -17.09 17.96 0.45
C ARG A 51 -16.00 17.14 -0.23
N PHE A 52 -16.36 15.96 -0.72
CA PHE A 52 -15.49 15.15 -1.57
C PHE A 52 -15.41 15.80 -2.96
N GLU A 53 -14.33 16.55 -3.19
CA GLU A 53 -14.04 17.19 -4.46
C GLU A 53 -13.19 16.33 -5.38
N LYS A 54 -12.45 15.35 -4.84
CA LYS A 54 -11.64 14.40 -5.59
C LYS A 54 -12.09 12.99 -5.26
N VAL A 55 -12.57 12.26 -6.27
CA VAL A 55 -13.09 10.89 -6.15
C VAL A 55 -12.40 10.04 -7.19
N TYR A 56 -12.16 8.78 -6.87
CA TYR A 56 -11.60 7.83 -7.84
C TYR A 56 -12.67 6.85 -8.32
N THR A 57 -12.61 6.46 -9.58
CA THR A 57 -13.45 5.39 -10.13
C THR A 57 -12.58 4.26 -10.64
N PHE A 58 -13.04 3.02 -10.43
CA PHE A 58 -12.37 1.82 -10.90
C PHE A 58 -13.41 0.73 -11.18
N GLU A 59 -13.04 -0.27 -11.97
CA GLU A 59 -13.88 -1.42 -12.27
C GLU A 59 -13.36 -2.66 -11.53
N ASN A 60 -14.25 -3.43 -10.93
CA ASN A 60 -13.94 -4.74 -10.35
C ASN A 60 -15.15 -5.67 -10.51
N GLU A 61 -14.94 -6.91 -10.94
CA GLU A 61 -16.02 -7.91 -11.15
C GLU A 61 -17.22 -7.35 -11.95
N GLU A 62 -16.97 -6.60 -13.02
CA GLU A 62 -17.96 -5.92 -13.88
C GLU A 62 -18.76 -4.79 -13.19
N LEU A 63 -18.42 -4.43 -11.96
CA LEU A 63 -19.03 -3.32 -11.23
C LEU A 63 -18.17 -2.06 -11.31
N THR A 64 -18.81 -0.95 -11.67
CA THR A 64 -18.23 0.37 -11.49
C THR A 64 -18.25 0.73 -10.00
N CYS A 65 -17.08 1.06 -9.46
CA CYS A 65 -16.91 1.44 -8.07
C CYS A 65 -16.42 2.88 -7.95
N LEU A 66 -16.73 3.52 -6.83
CA LEU A 66 -16.26 4.85 -6.46
C LEU A 66 -15.53 4.79 -5.12
N LEU A 67 -14.34 5.41 -5.05
CA LEU A 67 -13.59 5.64 -3.83
C LEU A 67 -13.63 7.12 -3.47
N PHE A 68 -14.16 7.42 -2.28
CA PHE A 68 -14.19 8.72 -1.64
C PHE A 68 -13.05 8.78 -0.60
N PRO A 69 -11.87 9.34 -0.94
CA PRO A 69 -10.71 9.38 -0.05
C PRO A 69 -10.92 10.34 1.11
N PHE A 70 -10.42 10.00 2.30
CA PHE A 70 -10.54 10.88 3.49
C PHE A 70 -9.50 12.01 3.55
N GLU A 71 -8.56 12.03 2.61
CA GLU A 71 -7.52 13.04 2.51
C GLU A 71 -8.10 14.46 2.43
N ASN A 72 -7.72 15.31 3.38
CA ASN A 72 -8.14 16.71 3.47
C ASN A 72 -9.67 16.91 3.63
N ILE A 73 -10.40 15.91 4.13
CA ILE A 73 -11.84 16.01 4.39
C ILE A 73 -12.09 16.08 5.90
N GLN A 74 -12.96 17.00 6.33
CA GLN A 74 -13.41 17.06 7.73
C GLN A 74 -14.65 16.21 7.92
N LEU A 75 -14.49 15.10 8.64
CA LEU A 75 -15.49 14.04 8.80
C LEU A 75 -15.74 13.71 10.26
N ASP A 76 -17.01 13.46 10.60
CA ASP A 76 -17.36 12.68 11.78
C ASP A 76 -17.24 11.18 11.44
N ILE A 77 -16.06 10.61 11.73
CA ILE A 77 -15.75 9.20 11.44
C ILE A 77 -16.71 8.24 12.17
N GLY A 78 -17.14 8.60 13.39
CA GLY A 78 -18.08 7.76 14.16
C GLY A 78 -19.43 7.66 13.47
N LYS A 79 -20.00 8.79 13.05
CA LYS A 79 -21.25 8.79 12.27
C LYS A 79 -21.09 8.15 10.89
N LEU A 80 -19.96 8.37 10.22
CA LEU A 80 -19.69 7.74 8.93
C LEU A 80 -19.64 6.21 9.04
N ALA A 81 -19.04 5.68 10.12
CA ALA A 81 -19.00 4.24 10.37
C ALA A 81 -20.41 3.65 10.53
N ILE A 82 -21.29 4.35 11.25
CA ILE A 82 -22.70 3.96 11.40
C ILE A 82 -23.43 4.02 10.06
N TRP A 83 -23.29 5.13 9.32
CA TRP A 83 -23.90 5.32 8.00
C TRP A 83 -23.48 4.21 7.04
N ARG A 84 -22.19 3.89 6.98
CA ARG A 84 -21.64 2.80 6.16
C ARG A 84 -22.31 1.47 6.50
N ILE A 85 -22.49 1.13 7.78
CA ILE A 85 -23.15 -0.12 8.17
C ILE A 85 -24.62 -0.14 7.70
N GLN A 86 -25.32 1.00 7.84
CA GLN A 86 -26.74 1.11 7.48
C GLN A 86 -26.98 1.03 5.98
N THR A 87 -26.08 1.59 5.16
CA THR A 87 -26.23 1.69 3.70
C THR A 87 -25.52 0.57 2.93
N ARG A 88 -24.94 -0.40 3.63
CA ARG A 88 -24.16 -1.49 3.02
C ARG A 88 -24.96 -2.30 2.00
N ALA A 89 -26.23 -2.56 2.27
CA ALA A 89 -27.09 -3.34 1.38
C ALA A 89 -27.41 -2.58 0.08
N ASP A 90 -27.49 -1.24 0.15
CA ASP A 90 -27.88 -0.40 -0.98
C ASP A 90 -26.67 -0.04 -1.86
N TYR A 91 -25.50 0.22 -1.25
CA TYR A 91 -24.33 0.74 -1.95
C TYR A 91 -23.11 -0.17 -1.93
N GLY A 92 -23.20 -1.35 -1.30
CA GLY A 92 -22.02 -2.21 -1.09
C GLY A 92 -20.91 -1.50 -0.32
N SER A 93 -21.27 -0.57 0.57
CA SER A 93 -20.33 0.35 1.20
C SER A 93 -19.33 -0.36 2.11
N THR A 94 -18.06 0.02 1.99
CA THR A 94 -16.95 -0.57 2.75
C THR A 94 -15.81 0.44 2.91
N TRP A 95 -14.91 0.20 3.85
CA TRP A 95 -13.64 0.93 3.88
C TRP A 95 -12.73 0.49 2.75
N LEU A 96 -11.82 1.37 2.31
CA LEU A 96 -10.83 1.04 1.30
C LEU A 96 -9.93 -0.09 1.78
N SER A 97 -9.47 -0.01 3.02
CA SER A 97 -8.69 -1.05 3.69
C SER A 97 -9.39 -2.42 3.64
N ASP A 98 -10.65 -2.47 4.09
CA ASP A 98 -11.49 -3.67 4.04
C ASP A 98 -11.70 -4.18 2.60
N TYR A 99 -11.89 -3.27 1.63
CA TYR A 99 -12.11 -3.64 0.23
C TYR A 99 -10.85 -4.28 -0.37
N VAL A 100 -9.71 -3.63 -0.22
CA VAL A 100 -8.44 -4.08 -0.78
C VAL A 100 -8.06 -5.44 -0.18
N GLU A 101 -8.19 -5.59 1.14
CA GLU A 101 -7.88 -6.86 1.82
C GLU A 101 -8.78 -8.00 1.36
N ASN A 102 -10.11 -7.78 1.38
CA ASN A 102 -11.08 -8.86 1.16
C ASN A 102 -11.39 -9.14 -0.31
N LYS A 103 -11.23 -8.16 -1.20
CA LYS A 103 -11.62 -8.26 -2.62
C LYS A 103 -10.43 -8.31 -3.58
N LEU A 104 -9.30 -7.74 -3.21
CA LEU A 104 -8.15 -7.58 -4.11
C LEU A 104 -6.90 -8.34 -3.64
N GLY A 105 -7.01 -9.08 -2.53
CA GLY A 105 -5.90 -9.85 -1.97
C GLY A 105 -4.83 -8.98 -1.31
N GLY A 106 -5.25 -7.90 -0.65
CA GLY A 106 -4.37 -7.02 0.12
C GLY A 106 -3.69 -5.94 -0.71
N PHE A 107 -3.12 -4.96 0.00
CA PHE A 107 -2.35 -3.89 -0.63
C PHE A 107 -1.07 -4.45 -1.24
N LEU A 108 -0.60 -3.79 -2.30
CA LEU A 108 0.73 -4.01 -2.82
C LEU A 108 1.70 -3.36 -1.83
N THR A 109 2.26 -4.16 -0.94
CA THR A 109 3.45 -3.76 -0.19
C THR A 109 4.60 -3.63 -1.17
N GLU A 110 5.36 -2.54 -1.10
CA GLU A 110 6.70 -2.57 -1.70
C GLU A 110 7.43 -3.81 -1.16
N PRO A 111 8.20 -4.54 -1.99
CA PRO A 111 8.97 -5.66 -1.49
C PRO A 111 9.81 -5.16 -0.31
N GLN A 112 9.56 -5.68 0.89
CA GLN A 112 10.35 -5.31 2.06
C GLN A 112 11.79 -5.69 1.75
N LYS A 113 12.64 -4.69 1.63
CA LYS A 113 14.07 -4.88 1.44
C LYS A 113 14.60 -5.58 2.69
N PRO A 114 15.19 -6.78 2.58
CA PRO A 114 15.71 -7.43 3.77
C PRO A 114 16.89 -6.64 4.33
N LYS A 115 16.96 -6.52 5.66
CA LYS A 115 18.07 -5.90 6.37
C LYS A 115 19.37 -6.62 6.01
N CYS A 116 20.35 -5.87 5.55
CA CYS A 116 21.62 -6.39 5.07
C CYS A 116 22.79 -5.65 5.73
N PRO A 117 23.58 -6.33 6.58
CA PRO A 117 24.65 -5.70 7.36
C PRO A 117 25.87 -5.45 6.47
N LEU A 118 25.90 -4.31 5.79
CA LEU A 118 27.01 -3.90 4.91
C LEU A 118 27.92 -2.85 5.54
N ILE A 119 27.44 -2.07 6.51
CA ILE A 119 28.27 -1.09 7.20
C ILE A 119 29.24 -1.83 8.13
N GLY A 120 30.54 -1.52 8.03
CA GLY A 120 31.61 -2.20 8.77
C GLY A 120 32.21 -3.42 8.06
N GLN A 121 31.64 -3.84 6.93
CA GLN A 121 32.20 -4.91 6.10
C GLN A 121 33.33 -4.41 5.20
N ASP A 122 34.08 -5.34 4.60
CA ASP A 122 35.02 -5.02 3.52
C ASP A 122 34.27 -4.38 2.35
N GLY A 123 34.63 -3.13 2.05
CA GLY A 123 34.04 -2.28 1.01
C GLY A 123 34.35 -2.72 -0.42
N ASN A 124 35.01 -3.87 -0.63
CA ASN A 124 35.09 -4.47 -1.95
C ASN A 124 33.68 -4.80 -2.48
N ILE A 125 33.32 -4.27 -3.65
CA ILE A 125 31.97 -4.42 -4.22
C ILE A 125 31.54 -5.88 -4.42
N PHE A 126 32.47 -6.79 -4.75
CA PHE A 126 32.17 -8.21 -4.90
C PHE A 126 31.89 -8.87 -3.56
N ASN A 127 32.53 -8.41 -2.49
CA ASN A 127 32.22 -8.83 -1.13
C ASN A 127 30.81 -8.36 -0.72
N LEU A 128 30.50 -7.07 -0.89
CA LEU A 128 29.18 -6.50 -0.59
C LEU A 128 28.06 -7.17 -1.40
N MET A 129 28.28 -7.37 -2.71
CA MET A 129 27.37 -8.12 -3.58
C MET A 129 27.14 -9.54 -3.06
N GLY A 130 28.20 -10.21 -2.59
CA GLY A 130 28.12 -11.55 -2.02
C GLY A 130 27.27 -11.61 -0.74
N ILE A 131 27.39 -10.62 0.14
CA ILE A 131 26.59 -10.49 1.36
C ILE A 131 25.13 -10.21 0.99
N ALA A 132 24.85 -9.20 0.17
CA ALA A 132 23.51 -8.86 -0.28
C ALA A 132 22.81 -10.03 -1.00
N SER A 133 23.53 -10.76 -1.87
CA SER A 133 23.00 -11.94 -2.56
C SER A 133 22.61 -13.06 -1.58
N LYS A 134 23.39 -13.26 -0.51
CA LYS A 134 23.05 -14.24 0.53
C LYS A 134 21.83 -13.80 1.34
N THR A 135 21.75 -12.51 1.69
CA THR A 135 20.61 -11.93 2.42
C THR A 135 19.30 -12.10 1.63
N LEU A 136 19.29 -11.75 0.34
CA LEU A 136 18.13 -11.94 -0.53
C LEU A 136 17.71 -13.41 -0.62
N LYS A 137 18.66 -14.33 -0.83
CA LYS A 137 18.37 -15.77 -0.90
C LYS A 137 17.81 -16.34 0.40
N ARG A 138 18.29 -15.87 1.56
CA ARG A 138 17.76 -16.28 2.87
C ARG A 138 16.30 -15.86 3.05
N ASN A 139 15.90 -14.75 2.43
CA ASN A 139 14.53 -14.23 2.43
C ASN A 139 13.68 -14.75 1.26
N GLY A 140 14.12 -15.80 0.55
CA GLY A 140 13.37 -16.39 -0.56
C GLY A 140 13.43 -15.60 -1.88
N MET A 141 14.14 -14.46 -1.92
CA MET A 141 14.26 -13.56 -3.08
C MET A 141 15.38 -14.01 -4.03
N VAL A 142 15.27 -15.24 -4.54
CA VAL A 142 16.34 -15.89 -5.34
C VAL A 142 16.51 -15.24 -6.70
N ASP A 143 15.42 -14.79 -7.33
CA ASP A 143 15.47 -14.22 -8.67
C ASP A 143 15.95 -12.77 -8.65
N GLU A 144 15.56 -12.00 -7.64
CA GLU A 144 16.08 -10.68 -7.31
C GLU A 144 17.58 -10.74 -7.04
N ALA A 145 18.05 -11.76 -6.29
CA ALA A 145 19.47 -11.97 -6.07
C ALA A 145 20.25 -12.22 -7.38
N LYS A 146 19.67 -12.92 -8.36
CA LYS A 146 20.30 -13.14 -9.67
C LYS A 146 20.32 -11.86 -10.49
N GLU A 147 19.21 -11.13 -10.50
CA GLU A 147 19.07 -9.87 -11.23
C GLU A 147 20.03 -8.81 -10.70
N MET A 148 20.06 -8.61 -9.38
CA MET A 148 20.97 -7.68 -8.70
C MET A 148 22.43 -7.98 -9.06
N CYS A 149 22.86 -9.26 -8.94
CA CYS A 149 24.22 -9.65 -9.32
C CYS A 149 24.51 -9.34 -10.80
N LYS A 150 23.57 -9.64 -11.70
CA LYS A 150 23.72 -9.32 -13.13
C LYS A 150 23.90 -7.82 -13.35
N ARG A 151 23.06 -6.99 -12.74
CA ARG A 151 23.11 -5.53 -12.84
C ARG A 151 24.43 -4.99 -12.31
N ILE A 152 24.90 -5.45 -11.14
CA ILE A 152 26.19 -5.05 -10.57
C ILE A 152 27.35 -5.44 -11.50
N THR A 153 27.35 -6.65 -12.06
CA THR A 153 28.42 -7.06 -12.99
C THR A 153 28.42 -6.31 -14.32
N SER A 154 27.32 -5.64 -14.66
CA SER A 154 27.21 -4.76 -15.83
C SER A 154 27.40 -3.28 -15.50
N SER A 155 27.58 -2.92 -14.23
CA SER A 155 27.84 -1.53 -13.81
C SER A 155 29.25 -1.09 -14.17
N GLU A 156 29.39 0.20 -14.46
CA GLU A 156 30.69 0.79 -14.88
C GLU A 156 31.39 1.50 -13.73
N SER A 157 30.72 1.66 -12.57
CA SER A 157 31.28 2.34 -11.41
C SER A 157 30.88 1.69 -10.09
N TYR A 158 31.73 1.87 -9.09
CA TYR A 158 31.45 1.45 -7.72
C TYR A 158 30.18 2.11 -7.15
N VAL A 159 29.95 3.38 -7.45
CA VAL A 159 28.79 4.14 -6.96
C VAL A 159 27.50 3.59 -7.54
N GLU A 160 27.49 3.30 -8.84
CA GLU A 160 26.36 2.65 -9.52
C GLU A 160 26.08 1.26 -8.93
N ALA A 161 27.14 0.46 -8.73
CA ALA A 161 27.00 -0.86 -8.11
C ALA A 161 26.41 -0.78 -6.69
N LEU A 162 26.81 0.21 -5.90
CA LEU A 162 26.27 0.42 -4.55
C LEU A 162 24.81 0.89 -4.59
N SER A 163 24.46 1.78 -5.53
CA SER A 163 23.08 2.19 -5.77
C SER A 163 22.19 1.00 -6.14
N ILE A 164 22.70 0.08 -6.96
CA ILE A 164 21.98 -1.14 -7.30
C ILE A 164 21.76 -1.98 -6.05
N ILE A 165 22.74 -2.16 -5.16
CA ILE A 165 22.55 -2.90 -3.91
C ILE A 165 21.43 -2.27 -3.06
N ASP A 166 21.45 -0.95 -2.90
CA ASP A 166 20.45 -0.21 -2.13
C ASP A 166 19.02 -0.36 -2.66
N GLU A 167 18.84 -0.60 -3.96
CA GLU A 167 17.52 -0.89 -4.54
C GLU A 167 16.91 -2.21 -4.04
N TYR A 168 17.74 -3.20 -3.66
CA TYR A 168 17.27 -4.54 -3.30
C TYR A 168 17.32 -4.85 -1.80
N VAL A 169 18.20 -4.20 -1.02
CA VAL A 169 18.37 -4.48 0.41
C VAL A 169 18.39 -3.20 1.25
N GLU A 170 17.99 -3.30 2.52
CA GLU A 170 18.11 -2.21 3.47
C GLU A 170 19.50 -2.27 4.12
N ILE A 171 20.33 -1.26 3.87
CA ILE A 171 21.72 -1.24 4.35
C ILE A 171 21.75 -0.92 5.85
N THR A 172 22.27 -1.87 6.64
CA THR A 172 22.37 -1.78 8.11
C THR A 172 23.81 -1.99 8.58
N SER A 173 24.05 -1.72 9.87
CA SER A 173 25.32 -2.04 10.54
C SER A 173 25.36 -3.50 10.97
N VAL A 174 26.56 -4.08 10.99
CA VAL A 174 26.83 -5.35 11.68
C VAL A 174 26.44 -5.31 13.16
N ASP A 175 26.41 -4.12 13.75
CA ASP A 175 26.03 -3.91 15.15
C ASP A 175 24.50 -3.87 15.35
N ASP A 176 23.71 -3.78 14.27
CA ASP A 176 22.24 -3.74 14.32
C ASP A 176 21.61 -5.16 14.34
N GLU A 177 22.41 -6.24 14.37
CA GLU A 177 21.95 -7.65 14.37
C GLU A 177 21.36 -8.13 15.73
N GLN A 178 20.84 -7.24 16.57
CA GLN A 178 20.17 -7.64 17.82
C GLN A 178 18.75 -7.09 17.89
N THR A 179 17.80 -7.81 17.29
CA THR A 179 16.42 -8.03 17.77
C THR A 179 15.60 -8.61 16.60
N GLU A 180 15.13 -9.84 16.75
CA GLU A 180 13.99 -10.51 16.04
C GLU A 180 14.31 -11.99 15.77
N ASP A 181 14.68 -12.77 16.81
CA ASP A 181 14.71 -14.24 16.72
C ASP A 181 14.49 -14.92 18.10
N GLU A 182 13.82 -14.25 19.04
CA GLU A 182 13.40 -14.86 20.32
C GLU A 182 11.96 -14.46 20.65
N ASP A 183 10.97 -15.12 20.03
CA ASP A 183 9.60 -15.16 20.56
C ASP A 183 8.81 -16.38 20.03
N PHE A 184 9.41 -17.57 20.15
CA PHE A 184 8.70 -18.86 20.03
C PHE A 184 8.94 -19.74 21.27
N GLU A 185 8.62 -19.20 22.45
CA GLU A 185 8.21 -20.03 23.58
C GLU A 185 6.81 -19.61 24.05
N MET A 186 5.78 -20.35 23.62
CA MET A 186 4.54 -20.46 24.39
C MET A 186 3.98 -21.88 24.33
N GLU A 187 4.30 -22.60 25.41
CA GLU A 187 3.50 -23.60 26.13
C GLU A 187 2.65 -24.59 25.31
N MET A 188 3.14 -25.83 25.25
CA MET A 188 2.26 -26.99 25.23
C MET A 188 1.56 -27.11 26.60
N MET A 189 0.24 -26.91 26.63
CA MET A 189 -0.66 -27.57 27.59
C MET A 189 -1.64 -28.45 26.84
#